data_AF-A0A3B4ZCX5-F1
#
_entry.id   AF-A0A3B4ZCX5-F1
#
_cell.length_a   1.000
_cell.length_b   1.000
_cell.length_c   1.000
_cell.angle_alpha   90.00
_cell.angle_beta   90.00
_cell.angle_gamma   90.00
#
_symmetry.space_group_name_H-M   'P 1'
#
loop_
_entity.id
_entity.type
_entity.pdbx_description
1 polymer ?
#
loop_
_entity_poly.entity_id
_entity_poly.type
_entity_poly.pdbx_seq_one_letter_code
_entity_poly.pdbx_strand_id
1 'polypeptide(L)'
;KERSCTSCPEDFWSSPQRDHCVPKKIEFLSYHEPLGICLTATSLLGTFICAAVLGIFIYHRKTPIVRANNSELSFQLLLSLKLCFLCSLLFIGRPRLWTCQLRHAAFGISFVLCVSCILVKTMVVLAVFKASKPGGEASLKFFGVLQQRGTVLVLTSIQGAICTAWLVLSSPAPHKNTHYHIDKIVYECVVGSTVGFVALLSYIGLLAILSFLIAFMARSLPGSFNEAKLITFSMLIFCAVWVAFVPAYISSPGKHADAVEVFAILASSFGLLVALFGPKCYIILLRPEMNTKKAIMGRGIGS
;
A
#
# COMPACT_ATOMS: atom_id res chain seq x y z
N LYS A 1 19.84 -25.30 -56.11
CA LYS A 1 19.09 -25.81 -54.93
C LYS A 1 18.61 -24.60 -54.14
N GLU A 2 17.36 -24.19 -54.33
CA GLU A 2 16.77 -23.08 -53.59
C GLU A 2 16.78 -23.39 -52.09
N ARG A 3 17.36 -22.48 -51.29
CA ARG A 3 17.27 -22.57 -49.84
C ARG A 3 15.93 -21.98 -49.43
N SER A 4 14.90 -22.81 -49.34
CA SER A 4 13.61 -22.40 -48.81
C SER A 4 13.75 -22.14 -47.30
N CYS A 5 13.66 -20.87 -46.88
CA CYS A 5 13.56 -20.53 -45.47
C CYS A 5 12.07 -20.54 -45.08
N THR A 6 11.73 -21.32 -44.05
CA THR A 6 10.38 -21.35 -43.46
C THR A 6 10.37 -20.56 -42.16
N SER A 7 9.32 -19.76 -41.94
CA SER A 7 9.15 -19.07 -40.66
C SER A 7 8.87 -20.08 -39.54
N CYS A 8 9.43 -19.85 -38.35
CA CYS A 8 9.10 -20.64 -37.17
C CYS A 8 7.65 -20.36 -36.72
N PRO A 9 6.96 -21.34 -36.07
CA PRO A 9 5.68 -21.11 -35.42
C PRO A 9 5.77 -20.01 -34.34
N GLU A 10 4.65 -19.37 -34.00
CA GLU A 10 4.61 -18.18 -33.13
C GLU A 10 5.35 -18.32 -31.79
N ASP A 11 5.30 -19.49 -31.17
CA ASP A 11 5.92 -19.79 -29.87
C ASP A 11 7.43 -20.11 -29.96
N PHE A 12 7.99 -20.17 -31.18
CA PHE A 12 9.35 -20.60 -31.44
C PHE A 12 10.15 -19.53 -32.20
N TRP A 13 11.47 -19.58 -32.02
CA TRP A 13 12.45 -18.72 -32.66
C TRP A 13 13.50 -19.56 -33.39
N SER A 14 14.15 -19.00 -34.39
CA SER A 14 15.22 -19.72 -35.10
C SER A 14 16.42 -19.94 -34.17
N SER A 15 16.99 -21.15 -34.18
CA SER A 15 18.24 -21.44 -33.47
C SER A 15 19.37 -20.51 -33.95
N PRO A 16 20.42 -20.29 -33.15
CA PRO A 16 21.59 -19.52 -33.60
C PRO A 16 22.21 -20.05 -34.90
N GLN A 17 22.15 -21.37 -35.10
CA GLN A 17 22.62 -22.07 -36.29
C GLN A 17 21.61 -22.04 -37.47
N ARG A 18 20.40 -21.52 -37.25
CA ARG A 18 19.29 -21.41 -38.23
C ARG A 18 18.86 -22.73 -38.87
N ASP A 19 18.98 -23.82 -38.11
CA ASP A 19 18.71 -25.19 -38.56
C ASP A 19 17.42 -25.78 -37.96
N HIS A 20 16.95 -25.26 -36.82
CA HIS A 20 15.70 -25.68 -36.18
C HIS A 20 15.05 -24.51 -35.40
N CYS A 21 13.80 -24.71 -34.99
CA CYS A 21 13.06 -23.75 -34.18
C CYS A 21 13.18 -24.11 -32.68
N VAL A 22 13.66 -23.18 -31.87
CA VAL A 22 13.77 -23.30 -30.40
C VAL A 22 12.64 -22.53 -29.72
N PRO A 23 12.10 -22.99 -28.57
CA PRO A 23 11.06 -22.24 -27.86
C PRO A 23 11.55 -20.83 -27.46
N LYS A 24 10.73 -19.80 -27.69
CA LYS A 24 11.05 -18.43 -27.26
C LYS A 24 11.19 -18.35 -25.73
N LYS A 25 12.08 -17.49 -25.24
CA LYS A 25 12.26 -17.30 -23.79
C LYS A 25 11.03 -16.63 -23.18
N ILE A 26 10.56 -17.16 -22.05
CA ILE A 26 9.44 -16.62 -21.30
C ILE A 26 9.95 -15.58 -20.29
N GLU A 27 9.48 -14.34 -20.37
CA GLU A 27 9.81 -13.27 -19.41
C GLU A 27 8.62 -12.90 -18.52
N PHE A 28 8.85 -12.88 -17.21
CA PHE A 28 7.98 -12.39 -16.14
C PHE A 28 8.86 -11.98 -14.95
N LEU A 29 8.31 -11.26 -13.98
CA LEU A 29 9.03 -10.91 -12.75
C LEU A 29 9.25 -12.16 -11.89
N SER A 30 10.43 -12.77 -11.97
CA SER A 30 10.70 -14.10 -11.41
C SER A 30 11.25 -14.06 -9.99
N TYR A 31 10.83 -15.00 -9.13
CA TYR A 31 11.43 -15.20 -7.80
C TYR A 31 12.92 -15.59 -7.85
N HIS A 32 13.42 -16.01 -9.00
CA HIS A 32 14.81 -16.44 -9.18
C HIS A 32 15.71 -15.38 -9.80
N GLU A 33 15.17 -14.25 -10.26
CA GLU A 33 16.00 -13.15 -10.79
C GLU A 33 16.34 -12.14 -9.68
N PRO A 34 17.48 -11.44 -9.75
CA PRO A 34 17.95 -10.56 -8.66
C PRO A 34 16.91 -9.54 -8.21
N LEU A 35 16.20 -8.92 -9.16
CA LEU A 35 15.15 -7.95 -8.89
C LEU A 35 14.01 -8.59 -8.08
N GLY A 36 13.48 -9.74 -8.53
CA GLY A 36 12.39 -10.43 -7.84
C GLY A 36 12.80 -10.96 -6.46
N ILE A 37 14.05 -11.40 -6.29
CA ILE A 37 14.61 -11.80 -4.98
C ILE A 37 14.61 -10.59 -4.03
N CYS A 38 15.15 -9.46 -4.46
CA CYS A 38 15.21 -8.23 -3.65
C CYS A 38 13.81 -7.76 -3.24
N LEU A 39 12.86 -7.73 -4.18
CA LEU A 39 11.48 -7.30 -3.91
C LEU A 39 10.77 -8.26 -2.94
N THR A 40 10.95 -9.57 -3.13
CA THR A 40 10.39 -10.60 -2.25
C THR A 40 10.96 -10.50 -0.85
N ALA A 41 12.29 -10.41 -0.72
CA ALA A 41 12.96 -10.26 0.57
C ALA A 41 12.49 -8.99 1.31
N THR A 42 12.37 -7.87 0.59
CA THR A 42 11.90 -6.59 1.15
C THR A 42 10.44 -6.67 1.61
N SER A 43 9.57 -7.31 0.84
CA SER A 43 8.16 -7.57 1.22
C SER A 43 8.05 -8.45 2.47
N LEU A 44 8.82 -9.55 2.53
CA LEU A 44 8.83 -10.45 3.68
C LEU A 44 9.40 -9.78 4.94
N LEU A 45 10.47 -8.98 4.78
CA LEU A 45 11.05 -8.19 5.85
C LEU A 45 10.03 -7.17 6.39
N GLY A 46 9.35 -6.43 5.51
CA GLY A 46 8.30 -5.48 5.90
C GLY A 46 7.15 -6.17 6.65
N THR A 47 6.72 -7.34 6.16
CA THR A 47 5.71 -8.18 6.81
C THR A 47 6.14 -8.60 8.21
N PHE A 48 7.39 -9.05 8.37
CA PHE A 48 7.95 -9.47 9.65
C PHE A 48 8.06 -8.30 10.63
N ILE A 49 8.60 -7.16 10.21
CA ILE A 49 8.68 -5.96 11.04
C ILE A 49 7.29 -5.52 11.48
N CYS A 50 6.31 -5.52 10.57
CA CYS A 50 4.93 -5.15 10.88
C CYS A 50 4.31 -6.11 11.92
N ALA A 51 4.54 -7.41 11.78
CA ALA A 51 4.10 -8.41 12.76
C ALA A 51 4.78 -8.24 14.12
N ALA A 52 6.07 -7.90 14.15
CA ALA A 52 6.80 -7.61 15.39
C ALA A 52 6.24 -6.37 16.09
N VAL A 53 6.01 -5.28 15.35
CA VAL A 53 5.38 -4.05 15.87
C VAL A 53 3.97 -4.35 16.41
N LEU A 54 3.19 -5.16 15.69
CA LEU A 54 1.88 -5.61 16.15
C LEU A 54 1.98 -6.38 17.47
N GLY A 55 2.94 -7.32 17.58
CA GLY A 55 3.21 -8.06 18.82
C GLY A 55 3.59 -7.15 19.99
N ILE A 56 4.44 -6.15 19.77
CA ILE A 56 4.82 -5.15 20.77
C ILE A 56 3.59 -4.37 21.24
N PHE A 57 2.72 -3.92 20.32
CA PHE A 57 1.51 -3.18 20.67
C PHE A 57 0.49 -4.04 21.42
N ILE A 58 0.38 -5.32 21.10
CA ILE A 58 -0.47 -6.27 21.84
C ILE A 58 0.07 -6.47 23.25
N TYR A 59 1.38 -6.73 23.39
CA TYR A 59 2.01 -6.96 24.69
C TYR A 59 1.93 -5.72 25.59
N HIS A 60 2.21 -4.53 25.04
CA HIS A 60 2.14 -3.25 25.75
C HIS A 60 0.77 -2.56 25.68
N ARG A 61 -0.33 -3.29 25.39
CA ARG A 61 -1.68 -2.70 25.19
C ARG A 61 -2.20 -1.91 26.39
N LYS A 62 -1.74 -2.24 27.60
CA LYS A 62 -2.11 -1.53 28.84
C LYS A 62 -1.35 -0.22 29.06
N THR A 63 -0.33 0.07 28.26
CA THR A 63 0.50 1.27 28.46
C THR A 63 -0.22 2.54 28.02
N PRO A 64 0.04 3.69 28.68
CA PRO A 64 -0.59 4.97 28.36
C PRO A 64 -0.40 5.39 26.89
N ILE A 65 0.75 5.13 26.29
CA ILE A 65 1.02 5.45 24.86
C ILE A 65 0.07 4.70 23.93
N VAL A 66 -0.11 3.39 24.11
CA VAL A 66 -0.97 2.58 23.24
C VAL A 66 -2.44 2.93 23.45
N ARG A 67 -2.85 3.16 24.71
CA ARG A 67 -4.24 3.49 25.06
C ARG A 67 -4.67 4.90 24.63
N ALA A 68 -3.77 5.88 24.71
CA ALA A 68 -4.05 7.24 24.26
C ALA A 68 -4.16 7.35 22.74
N ASN A 69 -3.54 6.42 22.00
CA ASN A 69 -3.45 6.45 20.55
C ASN A 69 -4.52 5.63 19.82
N ASN A 70 -5.76 5.65 20.34
CA ASN A 70 -6.91 4.93 19.80
C ASN A 70 -6.53 3.53 19.26
N SER A 71 -6.24 2.63 20.21
CA SER A 71 -5.53 1.36 19.94
C SER A 71 -6.15 0.56 18.79
N GLU A 72 -7.47 0.60 18.62
CA GLU A 72 -8.18 -0.12 17.56
C GLU A 72 -7.76 0.32 16.15
N LEU A 73 -7.75 1.63 15.86
CA LEU A 73 -7.32 2.14 14.55
C LEU A 73 -5.84 1.86 14.29
N SER A 74 -5.01 1.91 15.33
CA SER A 74 -3.59 1.57 15.22
C SER A 74 -3.38 0.08 14.92
N PHE A 75 -4.20 -0.81 15.50
CA PHE A 75 -4.19 -2.24 15.16
C PHE A 75 -4.67 -2.51 13.74
N GLN A 76 -5.76 -1.86 13.32
CA GLN A 76 -6.27 -1.98 11.94
C GLN A 76 -5.26 -1.48 10.91
N LEU A 77 -4.57 -0.38 11.21
CA LEU A 77 -3.52 0.17 10.34
C LEU A 77 -2.30 -0.77 10.23
N LEU A 78 -1.87 -1.40 11.33
CA LEU A 78 -0.80 -2.41 11.27
C LEU A 78 -1.24 -3.64 10.47
N LEU A 79 -2.48 -4.10 10.66
CA LEU A 79 -3.02 -5.20 9.87
C LEU A 79 -3.06 -4.84 8.37
N SER A 80 -3.52 -3.64 8.01
CA SER A 80 -3.55 -3.19 6.62
C SER A 80 -2.15 -3.07 6.03
N LEU A 81 -1.18 -2.54 6.77
CA LEU A 81 0.22 -2.46 6.31
C LEU A 81 0.82 -3.86 6.08
N LYS A 82 0.53 -4.82 6.95
CA LYS A 82 0.92 -6.22 6.75
C LYS A 82 0.32 -6.77 5.45
N LEU A 83 -0.95 -6.49 5.17
CA LEU A 83 -1.62 -6.89 3.93
C LEU A 83 -1.01 -6.18 2.70
N CYS A 84 -0.63 -4.90 2.81
CA CYS A 84 0.09 -4.17 1.76
C CYS A 84 1.44 -4.79 1.43
N PHE A 85 2.22 -5.20 2.44
CA PHE A 85 3.49 -5.91 2.18
C PHE A 85 3.25 -7.26 1.51
N LEU A 86 2.26 -8.03 1.97
CA LEU A 86 1.92 -9.34 1.41
C LEU A 86 1.35 -9.26 -0.01
N CYS A 87 0.55 -8.24 -0.33
CA CYS A 87 -0.06 -8.12 -1.65
C CYS A 87 0.98 -7.87 -2.75
N SER A 88 2.13 -7.27 -2.42
CA SER A 88 3.27 -7.15 -3.34
C SER A 88 3.74 -8.50 -3.90
N LEU A 89 3.61 -9.59 -3.13
CA LEU A 89 4.02 -10.92 -3.58
C LEU A 89 3.14 -11.45 -4.72
N LEU A 90 1.90 -10.96 -4.87
CA LEU A 90 1.00 -11.37 -5.96
C LEU A 90 1.44 -10.85 -7.34
N PHE A 91 2.32 -9.84 -7.36
CA PHE A 91 2.92 -9.29 -8.58
C PHE A 91 4.18 -10.04 -9.01
N ILE A 92 4.73 -10.91 -8.16
CA ILE A 92 5.96 -11.67 -8.41
C ILE A 92 5.59 -13.12 -8.74
N GLY A 93 6.26 -13.68 -9.73
CA GLY A 93 6.09 -15.06 -10.16
C GLY A 93 5.30 -15.21 -11.45
N ARG A 94 5.03 -16.47 -11.81
CA ARG A 94 4.37 -16.78 -13.08
C ARG A 94 2.90 -16.35 -13.04
N PRO A 95 2.42 -15.52 -13.98
CA PRO A 95 1.04 -15.07 -13.99
C PRO A 95 0.08 -16.24 -14.22
N ARG A 96 -0.82 -16.43 -13.27
CA ARG A 96 -1.95 -17.36 -13.33
C ARG A 96 -3.23 -16.53 -13.32
N LEU A 97 -4.34 -17.09 -13.79
CA LEU A 97 -5.64 -16.39 -13.81
C LEU A 97 -5.99 -15.77 -12.44
N TRP A 98 -5.90 -16.58 -11.38
CA TRP A 98 -6.19 -16.15 -10.01
C TRP A 98 -5.22 -15.08 -9.49
N THR A 99 -3.92 -15.16 -9.80
CA THR A 99 -2.95 -14.14 -9.33
C THR A 99 -3.16 -12.82 -10.07
N CYS A 100 -3.46 -12.86 -11.36
CA CYS A 100 -3.81 -11.69 -12.18
C CYS A 100 -5.03 -10.95 -11.65
N GLN A 101 -6.07 -11.70 -11.24
CA GLN A 101 -7.29 -11.14 -10.65
C GLN A 101 -7.05 -10.56 -9.26
N LEU A 102 -6.33 -11.29 -8.41
CA LEU A 102 -6.15 -10.92 -7.01
C LEU A 102 -5.16 -9.78 -6.81
N ARG A 103 -4.13 -9.61 -7.65
CA ARG A 103 -3.05 -8.65 -7.40
C ARG A 103 -3.55 -7.20 -7.23
N HIS A 104 -4.34 -6.69 -8.18
CA HIS A 104 -4.83 -5.31 -8.10
C HIS A 104 -5.99 -5.17 -7.11
N ALA A 105 -6.82 -6.20 -6.95
CA ALA A 105 -7.90 -6.18 -5.95
C ALA A 105 -7.34 -6.16 -4.52
N ALA A 106 -6.37 -7.03 -4.21
CA ALA A 106 -5.70 -7.10 -2.92
C ALA A 106 -4.89 -5.81 -2.65
N PHE A 107 -4.18 -5.30 -3.66
CA PHE A 107 -3.53 -3.99 -3.61
C PHE A 107 -4.53 -2.89 -3.24
N GLY A 108 -5.59 -2.71 -4.04
CA GLY A 108 -6.54 -1.63 -3.84
C GLY A 108 -7.26 -1.68 -2.50
N ILE A 109 -7.78 -2.85 -2.11
CA ILE A 109 -8.49 -3.03 -0.83
C ILE A 109 -7.56 -2.76 0.35
N SER A 110 -6.32 -3.29 0.33
CA SER A 110 -5.36 -3.09 1.42
C SER A 110 -4.95 -1.63 1.56
N PHE A 111 -4.71 -0.94 0.44
CA PHE A 111 -4.33 0.47 0.42
C PHE A 111 -5.47 1.37 0.88
N VAL A 112 -6.69 1.15 0.40
CA VAL A 112 -7.86 1.92 0.86
C VAL A 112 -8.11 1.69 2.35
N LEU A 113 -7.98 0.47 2.86
CA LEU A 113 -8.09 0.21 4.28
C LEU A 113 -7.06 1.03 5.08
N CYS A 114 -5.81 1.05 4.60
CA CYS A 114 -4.72 1.81 5.21
C CYS A 114 -4.98 3.32 5.20
N VAL A 115 -5.29 3.89 4.03
CA VAL A 115 -5.57 5.33 3.88
C VAL A 115 -6.82 5.74 4.65
N SER A 116 -7.86 4.91 4.66
CA SER A 116 -9.08 5.14 5.44
C SER A 116 -8.80 5.17 6.94
N CYS A 117 -7.95 4.26 7.45
CA CYS A 117 -7.49 4.30 8.83
C CYS A 117 -6.75 5.60 9.17
N ILE A 118 -5.88 6.07 8.29
CA ILE A 118 -5.14 7.33 8.49
C ILE A 118 -6.09 8.53 8.45
N LEU A 119 -7.01 8.57 7.49
CA LEU A 119 -8.02 9.61 7.36
C LEU A 119 -8.86 9.71 8.64
N VAL A 120 -9.42 8.59 9.09
CA VAL A 120 -10.22 8.54 10.33
C VAL A 120 -9.37 8.91 11.54
N LYS A 121 -8.13 8.41 11.64
CA LYS A 121 -7.20 8.79 12.72
C LYS A 121 -6.95 10.30 12.75
N THR A 122 -6.78 10.92 11.59
CA THR A 122 -6.60 12.38 11.48
C THR A 122 -7.86 13.13 11.91
N MET A 123 -9.05 12.64 11.52
CA MET A 123 -10.33 13.20 11.97
C MET A 123 -10.47 13.11 13.49
N VAL A 124 -10.04 12.02 14.14
CA VAL A 124 -10.03 11.91 15.60
C VAL A 124 -9.12 12.99 16.21
N VAL A 125 -7.91 13.19 15.67
CA VAL A 125 -6.99 14.24 16.17
C VAL A 125 -7.63 15.63 16.07
N LEU A 126 -8.32 15.92 14.96
CA LEU A 126 -9.06 17.17 14.79
C LEU A 126 -10.24 17.30 15.76
N ALA A 127 -10.99 16.22 15.98
CA ALA A 127 -12.12 16.20 16.91
C ALA A 127 -11.68 16.44 18.35
N VAL A 128 -10.59 15.80 18.80
CA VAL A 128 -10.00 16.01 20.13
C VAL A 128 -9.58 17.47 20.31
N PHE A 129 -8.95 18.06 19.29
CA PHE A 129 -8.57 19.47 19.35
C PHE A 129 -9.79 20.40 19.40
N LYS A 130 -10.82 20.16 18.57
CA LYS A 130 -12.06 20.95 18.61
C LYS A 130 -12.78 20.84 19.95
N ALA A 131 -12.80 19.65 20.56
CA ALA A 131 -13.38 19.43 21.89
C ALA A 131 -12.60 20.13 23.01
N SER A 132 -11.30 20.39 22.80
CA SER A 132 -10.46 21.12 23.75
C SER A 132 -10.70 22.64 23.74
N LYS A 133 -11.49 23.17 22.78
CA LYS A 133 -11.88 24.58 22.73
C LYS A 133 -13.19 24.84 23.50
N PRO A 134 -13.40 26.04 24.07
CA PRO A 134 -14.65 26.40 24.75
C PRO A 134 -15.86 26.19 23.83
N GLY A 135 -16.88 25.44 24.29
CA GLY A 135 -18.08 25.11 23.50
C GLY A 135 -17.97 23.89 22.57
N GLY A 136 -16.86 23.15 22.58
CA GLY A 136 -16.58 22.03 21.67
C GLY A 136 -17.01 20.63 22.13
N GLU A 137 -17.58 20.48 23.33
CA GLU A 137 -17.84 19.17 23.98
C GLU A 137 -18.72 18.22 23.16
N ALA A 138 -19.61 18.73 22.31
CA ALA A 138 -20.48 17.91 21.46
C ALA A 138 -19.72 17.12 20.37
N SER A 139 -18.57 17.63 19.91
CA SER A 139 -17.83 17.04 18.78
C SER A 139 -17.24 15.66 19.08
N LEU A 140 -16.82 15.41 20.33
CA LEU A 140 -16.22 14.14 20.74
C LEU A 140 -17.28 13.04 20.97
N LYS A 141 -18.49 13.42 21.39
CA LYS A 141 -19.63 12.51 21.52
C LYS A 141 -20.15 12.03 20.18
N PHE A 142 -20.08 12.87 19.14
CA PHE A 142 -20.49 12.48 17.80
C PHE A 142 -19.57 11.41 17.22
N PHE A 143 -18.24 11.59 17.31
CA PHE A 143 -17.24 10.74 16.64
C PHE A 143 -16.70 9.56 17.48
N GLY A 144 -17.60 8.70 17.95
CA GLY A 144 -17.27 7.51 18.76
C GLY A 144 -16.58 6.37 18.00
N VAL A 145 -16.08 5.36 18.73
CA VAL A 145 -15.35 4.19 18.18
C VAL A 145 -16.16 3.43 17.14
N LEU A 146 -17.48 3.28 17.36
CA LEU A 146 -18.37 2.61 16.41
C LEU A 146 -18.47 3.37 15.09
N GLN A 147 -18.56 4.71 15.14
CA GLN A 147 -18.60 5.53 13.94
C GLN A 147 -17.27 5.48 13.19
N GLN A 148 -16.14 5.54 13.90
CA GLN A 148 -14.81 5.39 13.29
C GLN A 148 -14.67 4.07 12.53
N ARG A 149 -15.05 2.95 13.16
CA ARG A 149 -15.04 1.63 12.52
C ARG A 149 -16.00 1.58 11.33
N GLY A 150 -17.20 2.12 11.47
CA GLY A 150 -18.19 2.22 10.39
C GLY A 150 -17.64 3.00 9.19
N THR A 151 -17.00 4.15 9.43
CA THR A 151 -16.39 4.96 8.36
C THR A 151 -15.29 4.21 7.62
N VAL A 152 -14.37 3.54 8.33
CA VAL A 152 -13.30 2.74 7.69
C VAL A 152 -13.91 1.62 6.84
N LEU A 153 -14.92 0.91 7.36
CA LEU A 153 -15.59 -0.17 6.65
C LEU A 153 -16.32 0.32 5.40
N VAL A 154 -17.05 1.44 5.49
CA VAL A 154 -17.78 2.01 4.35
C VAL A 154 -16.81 2.41 3.24
N LEU A 155 -15.75 3.16 3.56
CA LEU A 155 -14.74 3.58 2.58
C LEU A 155 -14.05 2.37 1.92
N THR A 156 -13.71 1.36 2.70
CA THR A 156 -13.09 0.12 2.17
C THR A 156 -14.07 -0.69 1.32
N SER A 157 -15.36 -0.71 1.69
CA SER A 157 -16.39 -1.44 0.94
C SER A 157 -16.64 -0.83 -0.43
N ILE A 158 -16.54 0.50 -0.57
CA ILE A 158 -16.60 1.18 -1.87
C ILE A 158 -15.49 0.65 -2.80
N GLN A 159 -14.26 0.53 -2.29
CA GLN A 159 -13.17 -0.06 -3.06
C GLN A 159 -13.42 -1.53 -3.41
N GLY A 160 -13.98 -2.31 -2.48
CA GLY A 160 -14.40 -3.68 -2.73
C GLY A 160 -15.42 -3.78 -3.87
N ALA A 161 -16.40 -2.87 -3.92
CA ALA A 161 -17.39 -2.79 -4.99
C ALA A 161 -16.74 -2.42 -6.34
N ILE A 162 -15.83 -1.45 -6.36
CA ILE A 162 -15.06 -1.08 -7.57
C ILE A 162 -14.27 -2.29 -8.09
N CYS A 163 -13.57 -3.00 -7.20
CA CYS A 163 -12.81 -4.20 -7.58
C CYS A 163 -13.73 -5.30 -8.11
N THR A 164 -14.86 -5.55 -7.45
CA THR A 164 -15.81 -6.58 -7.85
C THR A 164 -16.43 -6.27 -9.21
N ALA A 165 -16.88 -5.04 -9.43
CA ALA A 165 -17.41 -4.60 -10.72
C ALA A 165 -16.37 -4.75 -11.83
N TRP A 166 -15.13 -4.35 -11.56
CA TRP A 166 -14.05 -4.49 -12.54
C TRP A 166 -13.75 -5.97 -12.87
N LEU A 167 -13.69 -6.84 -11.86
CA LEU A 167 -13.48 -8.28 -12.06
C LEU A 167 -14.62 -8.96 -12.83
N VAL A 168 -15.87 -8.59 -12.57
CA VAL A 168 -17.04 -9.18 -13.24
C VAL A 168 -17.17 -8.71 -14.69
N LEU A 169 -16.93 -7.42 -14.95
CA LEU A 169 -17.12 -6.84 -16.29
C LEU A 169 -15.93 -7.07 -17.21
N SER A 170 -14.71 -6.99 -16.69
CA SER A 170 -13.47 -6.99 -17.49
C SER A 170 -12.27 -7.43 -16.67
N SER A 171 -12.32 -8.68 -16.20
CA SER A 171 -11.28 -9.30 -15.38
C SER A 171 -9.88 -9.18 -16.00
N PRO A 172 -8.85 -8.86 -15.21
CA PRO A 172 -7.47 -9.09 -15.61
C PRO A 172 -7.25 -10.57 -15.93
N ALA A 173 -6.48 -10.84 -16.98
CA ALA A 173 -6.22 -12.19 -17.46
C ALA A 173 -4.74 -12.33 -17.87
N PRO A 174 -4.15 -13.53 -17.75
CA PRO A 174 -2.81 -13.77 -18.25
C PRO A 174 -2.79 -13.65 -19.77
N HIS A 175 -1.86 -12.87 -20.30
CA HIS A 175 -1.67 -12.65 -21.72
C HIS A 175 -0.24 -12.98 -22.12
N LYS A 176 -0.10 -13.62 -23.29
CA LYS A 176 1.20 -13.89 -23.89
C LYS A 176 1.47 -12.78 -24.90
N ASN A 177 2.36 -11.86 -24.55
CA ASN A 177 2.74 -10.78 -25.44
C ASN A 177 4.03 -11.15 -26.19
N THR A 178 3.93 -11.26 -27.51
CA THR A 178 5.04 -11.59 -28.43
C THR A 178 5.58 -10.35 -29.15
N HIS A 179 5.04 -9.15 -28.87
CA HIS A 179 5.27 -7.94 -29.66
C HIS A 179 6.38 -7.04 -29.10
N TYR A 180 6.74 -7.16 -27.81
CA TYR A 180 7.81 -6.35 -27.22
C TYR A 180 9.22 -6.75 -27.70
N HIS A 181 9.46 -8.06 -27.88
CA HIS A 181 10.72 -8.62 -28.33
C HIS A 181 10.46 -9.83 -29.22
N ILE A 182 11.00 -9.82 -30.45
CA ILE A 182 10.70 -10.88 -31.45
C ILE A 182 11.24 -12.26 -30.99
N ASP A 183 12.28 -12.28 -30.15
CA ASP A 183 12.93 -13.48 -29.59
C ASP A 183 12.35 -13.96 -28.24
N LYS A 184 11.35 -13.27 -27.66
CA LYS A 184 10.82 -13.56 -26.32
C LYS A 184 9.29 -13.53 -26.24
N ILE A 185 8.72 -14.25 -25.27
CA ILE A 185 7.31 -14.22 -24.91
C ILE A 185 7.20 -13.59 -23.52
N VAL A 186 6.66 -12.37 -23.44
CA VAL A 186 6.39 -11.71 -22.17
C VAL A 186 5.06 -12.21 -21.64
N TYR A 187 5.08 -12.90 -20.51
CA TYR A 187 3.87 -13.29 -19.79
C TYR A 187 3.53 -12.17 -18.81
N GLU A 188 2.49 -11.42 -19.14
CA GLU A 188 1.96 -10.32 -18.34
C GLU A 188 0.51 -10.63 -17.97
N CYS A 189 -0.01 -10.00 -16.92
CA CYS A 189 -1.47 -9.95 -16.79
C CYS A 189 -1.93 -8.65 -17.44
N VAL A 190 -2.70 -8.78 -18.52
CA VAL A 190 -3.40 -7.62 -19.06
C VAL A 190 -4.44 -7.19 -18.06
N VAL A 191 -4.53 -5.88 -17.91
CA VAL A 191 -5.43 -5.20 -16.98
C VAL A 191 -6.90 -5.39 -17.40
N GLY A 192 -7.15 -5.80 -18.65
CA GLY A 192 -8.49 -6.07 -19.19
C GLY A 192 -9.24 -4.78 -19.51
N SER A 193 -9.49 -3.95 -18.50
CA SER A 193 -10.11 -2.62 -18.65
C SER A 193 -9.25 -1.53 -18.03
N THR A 194 -8.73 -0.63 -18.86
CA THR A 194 -8.02 0.58 -18.42
C THR A 194 -8.93 1.45 -17.55
N VAL A 195 -10.23 1.50 -17.85
CA VAL A 195 -11.21 2.27 -17.05
C VAL A 195 -11.31 1.71 -15.64
N GLY A 196 -11.36 0.39 -15.48
CA GLY A 196 -11.41 -0.25 -14.15
C GLY A 196 -10.16 0.02 -13.32
N PHE A 197 -8.98 -0.06 -13.94
CA PHE A 197 -7.72 0.24 -13.28
C PHE A 197 -7.58 1.72 -12.89
N VAL A 198 -7.94 2.62 -13.80
CA VAL A 198 -7.97 4.07 -13.50
C VAL A 198 -8.97 4.36 -12.39
N ALA A 199 -10.16 3.76 -12.39
CA ALA A 199 -11.15 3.94 -11.33
C ALA A 199 -10.62 3.49 -9.96
N LEU A 200 -9.94 2.33 -9.91
CA LEU A 200 -9.29 1.83 -8.69
C LEU A 200 -8.24 2.81 -8.17
N LEU A 201 -7.31 3.26 -9.02
CA LEU A 201 -6.26 4.19 -8.63
C LEU A 201 -6.82 5.58 -8.28
N SER A 202 -7.85 6.04 -8.98
CA SER A 202 -8.47 7.34 -8.76
C SER A 202 -9.14 7.41 -7.40
N TYR A 203 -9.80 6.33 -6.96
CA TYR A 203 -10.40 6.29 -5.63
C TYR A 203 -9.35 6.31 -4.52
N ILE A 204 -8.27 5.53 -4.65
CA ILE A 204 -7.13 5.57 -3.72
C ILE A 204 -6.53 6.98 -3.67
N GLY A 205 -6.30 7.60 -4.84
CA GLY A 205 -5.76 8.95 -4.96
C GLY A 205 -6.65 10.00 -4.33
N LEU A 206 -7.97 9.92 -4.53
CA LEU A 206 -8.94 10.83 -3.92
C LEU A 206 -8.90 10.74 -2.39
N LEU A 207 -8.90 9.53 -1.83
CA LEU A 207 -8.78 9.34 -0.39
C LEU A 207 -7.43 9.82 0.14
N ALA A 208 -6.35 9.62 -0.60
CA ALA A 208 -5.01 10.07 -0.21
C ALA A 208 -4.92 11.60 -0.18
N ILE A 209 -5.45 12.29 -1.19
CA ILE A 209 -5.51 13.76 -1.24
C ILE A 209 -6.36 14.28 -0.07
N LEU A 210 -7.55 13.73 0.14
CA LEU A 210 -8.42 14.12 1.24
C LEU A 210 -7.72 13.94 2.60
N SER A 211 -7.09 12.78 2.81
CA SER A 211 -6.31 12.48 4.02
C SER A 211 -5.14 13.46 4.19
N PHE A 212 -4.39 13.75 3.13
CA PHE A 212 -3.29 14.71 3.14
C PHE A 212 -3.76 16.13 3.50
N LEU A 213 -4.83 16.62 2.89
CA LEU A 213 -5.36 17.97 3.16
C LEU A 213 -5.77 18.11 4.63
N ILE A 214 -6.49 17.13 5.16
CA ILE A 214 -6.94 17.12 6.55
C ILE A 214 -5.73 17.01 7.50
N ALA A 215 -4.76 16.16 7.18
CA ALA A 215 -3.53 16.02 7.97
C ALA A 215 -2.70 17.32 7.94
N PHE A 216 -2.64 17.99 6.80
CA PHE A 216 -1.95 19.26 6.66
C PHE A 216 -2.62 20.37 7.48
N MET A 217 -3.96 20.40 7.53
CA MET A 217 -4.67 21.31 8.44
C MET A 217 -4.38 20.97 9.91
N ALA A 218 -4.38 19.69 10.27
CA ALA A 218 -4.11 19.23 11.65
C ALA A 218 -2.71 19.62 12.16
N ARG A 219 -1.71 19.73 11.27
CA ARG A 219 -0.32 20.10 11.64
C ARG A 219 -0.20 21.51 12.24
N SER A 220 -1.16 22.39 11.96
CA SER A 220 -1.16 23.79 12.40
C SER A 220 -1.71 23.98 13.82
N LEU A 221 -2.21 22.90 14.45
CA LEU A 221 -2.91 22.97 15.72
C LEU A 221 -1.96 22.88 16.92
N PRO A 222 -2.03 23.82 17.89
CA PRO A 222 -1.21 23.77 19.10
C PRO A 222 -1.62 22.57 20.00
N GLY A 223 -0.65 21.83 20.53
CA GLY A 223 -0.86 20.71 21.46
C GLY A 223 -0.81 19.29 20.87
N SER A 224 -1.02 19.11 19.55
CA SER A 224 -0.89 17.80 18.86
C SER A 224 0.46 17.64 18.11
N PHE A 225 1.39 18.54 18.39
CA PHE A 225 2.43 19.02 17.46
C PHE A 225 3.39 17.95 16.93
N ASN A 226 3.50 16.78 17.57
CA ASN A 226 4.35 15.70 17.07
C ASN A 226 3.57 14.62 16.30
N GLU A 227 2.35 14.27 16.72
CA GLU A 227 1.60 13.21 16.04
C GLU A 227 0.98 13.70 14.71
N ALA A 228 0.35 14.88 14.70
CA ALA A 228 -0.21 15.43 13.47
C ALA A 228 0.87 15.63 12.40
N LYS A 229 2.06 16.11 12.79
CA LYS A 229 3.20 16.26 11.87
C LYS A 229 3.69 14.94 11.29
N LEU A 230 3.80 13.89 12.11
CA LEU A 230 4.18 12.55 11.63
C LEU A 230 3.13 12.00 10.65
N ILE A 231 1.84 12.22 10.92
CA ILE A 231 0.76 11.84 10.00
C ILE A 231 0.89 12.62 8.68
N THR A 232 1.04 13.95 8.72
CA THR A 232 1.21 14.76 7.50
C THR A 232 2.44 14.32 6.71
N PHE A 233 3.58 14.10 7.38
CA PHE A 233 4.81 13.65 6.74
C PHE A 233 4.64 12.29 6.07
N SER A 234 3.97 11.36 6.75
CA SER A 234 3.68 10.03 6.21
C SER A 234 2.78 10.09 4.97
N MET A 235 1.75 10.95 4.98
CA MET A 235 0.86 11.16 3.83
C MET A 235 1.55 11.89 2.69
N LEU A 236 2.48 12.81 2.98
CA LEU A 236 3.30 13.47 1.96
C LEU A 236 4.19 12.47 1.23
N ILE A 237 4.89 11.59 1.96
CA ILE A 237 5.70 10.51 1.37
C ILE A 237 4.81 9.62 0.51
N PHE A 238 3.65 9.20 1.03
CA PHE A 238 2.70 8.38 0.29
C PHE A 238 2.31 9.04 -1.04
N CYS A 239 1.85 10.29 -1.00
CA CYS A 239 1.47 11.02 -2.21
C CYS A 239 2.63 11.19 -3.19
N ALA A 240 3.84 11.51 -2.72
CA ALA A 240 5.02 11.67 -3.57
C ALA A 240 5.37 10.37 -4.31
N VAL A 241 5.33 9.23 -3.62
CA VAL A 241 5.56 7.90 -4.21
C VAL A 241 4.55 7.60 -5.30
N TRP A 242 3.26 7.86 -5.07
CA TRP A 242 2.21 7.58 -6.05
C TRP A 242 2.18 8.56 -7.22
N VAL A 243 2.59 9.81 -7.02
CA VAL A 243 2.78 10.76 -8.13
C VAL A 243 3.96 10.32 -9.01
N ALA A 244 5.06 9.85 -8.42
CA ALA A 244 6.21 9.34 -9.17
C ALA A 244 5.92 8.00 -9.87
N PHE A 245 5.03 7.17 -9.30
CA PHE A 245 4.59 5.91 -9.87
C PHE A 245 3.96 6.07 -11.26
N VAL A 246 3.09 7.07 -11.47
CA VAL A 246 2.34 7.23 -12.72
C VAL A 246 3.25 7.30 -13.96
N PRO A 247 4.22 8.24 -14.07
CA PRO A 247 5.10 8.29 -15.22
C PRO A 247 6.04 7.08 -15.31
N ALA A 248 6.49 6.54 -14.17
CA ALA A 248 7.36 5.36 -14.14
C ALA A 248 6.65 4.10 -14.65
N TYR A 249 5.36 3.93 -14.32
CA TYR A 249 4.52 2.83 -14.78
C TYR A 249 4.25 2.93 -16.28
N ILE A 250 3.87 4.12 -16.78
CA ILE A 250 3.57 4.33 -18.21
C ILE A 250 4.83 4.16 -19.08
N SER A 251 6.00 4.53 -18.57
CA SER A 251 7.26 4.43 -19.32
C SER A 251 7.92 3.03 -19.25
N SER A 252 7.44 2.14 -18.39
CA SER A 252 8.04 0.82 -18.18
C SER A 252 7.25 -0.29 -18.90
N PRO A 253 7.87 -1.09 -19.78
CA PRO A 253 7.19 -2.20 -20.44
C PRO A 253 7.18 -3.50 -19.59
N GLY A 254 6.11 -4.29 -19.72
CA GLY A 254 6.02 -5.67 -19.21
C GLY A 254 6.37 -5.82 -17.73
N LYS A 255 7.30 -6.72 -17.41
CA LYS A 255 7.71 -7.05 -16.02
C LYS A 255 8.25 -5.86 -15.21
N HIS A 256 8.73 -4.81 -15.88
CA HIS A 256 9.22 -3.62 -15.20
C HIS A 256 8.09 -2.75 -14.67
N ALA A 257 6.91 -2.73 -15.31
CA ALA A 257 5.72 -2.06 -14.80
C ALA A 257 5.26 -2.68 -13.48
N ASP A 258 5.19 -4.02 -13.42
CA ASP A 258 4.87 -4.76 -12.19
C ASP A 258 5.90 -4.45 -11.08
N ALA A 259 7.18 -4.40 -11.41
CA ALA A 259 8.23 -4.06 -10.45
C ALA A 259 8.12 -2.62 -9.91
N VAL A 260 7.76 -1.65 -10.75
CA VAL A 260 7.51 -0.27 -10.35
C VAL A 260 6.30 -0.17 -9.42
N GLU A 261 5.23 -0.93 -9.68
CA GLU A 261 4.06 -1.01 -8.79
C GLU A 261 4.45 -1.61 -7.43
N VAL A 262 5.21 -2.70 -7.41
CA VAL A 262 5.73 -3.29 -6.17
C VAL A 262 6.62 -2.31 -5.41
N PHE A 263 7.51 -1.58 -6.09
CA PHE A 263 8.36 -0.58 -5.45
C PHE A 263 7.53 0.52 -4.80
N ALA A 264 6.51 1.04 -5.50
CA ALA A 264 5.60 2.06 -4.96
C ALA A 264 4.84 1.53 -3.74
N ILE A 265 4.36 0.29 -3.79
CA ILE A 265 3.67 -0.36 -2.66
C ILE A 265 4.59 -0.46 -1.44
N LEU A 266 5.81 -0.97 -1.63
CA LEU A 266 6.77 -1.19 -0.55
C LEU A 266 7.24 0.14 0.04
N ALA A 267 7.64 1.10 -0.80
CA ALA A 267 8.13 2.41 -0.36
C ALA A 267 7.07 3.17 0.44
N SER A 268 5.83 3.19 -0.04
CA SER A 268 4.72 3.83 0.68
C SER A 268 4.41 3.12 2.01
N SER A 269 4.39 1.78 2.02
CA SER A 269 4.13 0.99 3.24
C SER A 269 5.23 1.17 4.30
N PHE A 270 6.50 1.16 3.91
CA PHE A 270 7.61 1.45 4.82
C PHE A 270 7.57 2.89 5.33
N GLY A 271 7.30 3.86 4.46
CA GLY A 271 7.15 5.26 4.85
C GLY A 271 6.08 5.45 5.92
N LEU A 272 4.91 4.83 5.75
CA LEU A 272 3.83 4.85 6.74
C LEU A 272 4.22 4.12 8.04
N LEU A 273 4.82 2.93 7.95
CA LEU A 273 5.23 2.15 9.12
C LEU A 273 6.25 2.91 9.98
N VAL A 274 7.32 3.42 9.36
CA VAL A 274 8.41 4.12 10.06
C VAL A 274 7.90 5.44 10.65
N ALA A 275 7.18 6.25 9.87
CA ALA A 275 6.71 7.55 10.36
C ALA A 275 5.69 7.43 11.50
N LEU A 276 4.74 6.48 11.41
CA LEU A 276 3.62 6.40 12.36
C LEU A 276 3.92 5.54 13.58
N PHE A 277 4.73 4.49 13.43
CA PHE A 277 4.99 3.52 14.50
C PHE A 277 6.44 3.53 14.99
N GLY A 278 7.40 3.99 14.18
CA GLY A 278 8.82 4.08 14.58
C GLY A 278 9.02 4.86 15.89
N PRO A 279 8.54 6.12 15.99
CA PRO A 279 8.65 6.90 17.22
C PRO A 279 7.96 6.26 18.43
N LYS A 280 6.85 5.54 18.21
CA LYS A 280 6.09 4.86 19.28
C LYS A 280 6.84 3.64 19.80
N CYS A 281 7.39 2.83 18.90
CA CYS A 281 8.21 1.68 19.27
C CYS A 281 9.48 2.12 19.99
N TYR A 282 10.12 3.20 19.53
CA TYR A 282 11.28 3.78 20.19
C TYR A 282 10.97 4.16 21.65
N ILE A 283 9.86 4.84 21.91
CA ILE A 283 9.49 5.22 23.27
C ILE A 283 9.12 3.98 24.12
N ILE A 284 8.37 3.03 23.57
CA ILE A 284 7.95 1.82 24.30
C ILE A 284 9.14 0.96 24.71
N LEU A 285 10.12 0.77 23.84
CA LEU A 285 11.25 -0.15 24.05
C LEU A 285 12.46 0.50 24.73
N LEU A 286 12.82 1.72 24.31
CA LEU A 286 14.10 2.35 24.67
C LEU A 286 13.96 3.50 25.69
N ARG A 287 12.75 4.05 25.86
CA ARG A 287 12.49 5.20 26.75
C ARG A 287 11.21 5.00 27.59
N PRO A 288 11.11 3.91 28.37
CA PRO A 288 9.89 3.58 29.13
C PRO A 288 9.48 4.66 30.15
N GLU A 289 10.42 5.49 30.62
CA GLU A 289 10.16 6.62 31.52
C GLU A 289 9.25 7.68 30.89
N MET A 290 9.26 7.79 29.55
CA MET A 290 8.35 8.66 28.79
C MET A 290 6.98 8.03 28.54
N ASN A 291 6.77 6.76 28.92
CA ASN A 291 5.51 6.03 28.82
C ASN A 291 4.65 6.14 30.10
N THR A 292 4.76 7.25 30.82
CA THR A 292 3.94 7.55 32.00
C THR A 292 2.85 8.56 31.67
N LYS A 293 1.69 8.47 32.34
CA LYS A 293 0.61 9.47 32.17
C LYS A 293 1.11 10.90 32.42
N LYS A 294 2.01 11.08 33.39
CA LYS A 294 2.62 12.38 33.72
C LYS A 294 3.51 12.91 32.59
N ALA A 295 4.32 12.08 31.94
CA ALA A 295 5.15 12.51 30.80
C ALA A 295 4.31 12.84 29.55
N ILE A 296 3.22 12.10 29.32
CA ILE A 296 2.31 12.35 28.19
C ILE A 296 1.48 13.62 28.40
N MET A 297 0.98 13.86 29.62
CA MET A 297 0.20 15.06 29.95
C MET A 297 1.09 16.30 30.19
N GLY A 298 2.31 16.13 30.70
CA GLY A 298 3.27 17.22 30.94
C GLY A 298 3.74 17.91 29.66
N ARG A 299 3.69 17.22 28.51
CA ARG A 299 3.85 17.82 27.18
C ARG A 299 2.77 18.83 26.79
N GLY A 300 1.64 18.87 27.51
CA GLY A 300 0.55 19.83 27.28
C GLY A 300 0.53 21.01 28.27
N ILE A 301 1.35 21.00 29.32
CA ILE A 301 1.30 22.00 30.40
C ILE A 301 2.62 22.80 30.52
N GLY A 302 3.68 22.40 29.80
CA GLY A 302 4.97 23.10 29.80
C GLY A 302 5.38 23.60 28.43
N SER A 303 4.65 24.58 27.86
CA SER A 303 5.12 25.56 26.86
C SER A 303 4.08 26.66 26.72
#